data_AF-A0AB36KT60-F1
#
_entry.id   AF-A0AB36KT60-F1
#
_cell.length_a   1.000
_cell.length_b   1.000
_cell.length_c   1.000
_cell.angle_alpha   90.00
_cell.angle_beta   90.00
_cell.angle_gamma   90.00
#
_symmetry.space_group_name_H-M   'P 1'
#
loop_
_entity.id
_entity.type
_entity.pdbx_description
1 polymer ?
#
loop_
_entity_poly.entity_id
_entity_poly.type
_entity_poly.pdbx_seq_one_letter_code
_entity_poly.pdbx_strand_id
1 'polypeptide(L)'
;MNKLESKIRDYLSDNLELIEKGLMLIKKEFPLENSHGAGGSIDILAKDKLGHYVVIEIKRSDQVARAALHELTKYTALLRSTKGIRRENIRTILLSTTWHELRVPFQEYCRVCEVPSEGFLITADANGRVSNVEPIVPSISSKPLCISRQQSIFFFTDLKNRDLALPGVIQAAQKSSLEDFIVFLVDYAGNNDRVIYRHGLYFGFSSPLNEAEPAQLAEIKRSESWDDDLDDLDDLDENFLCVLMDNIDVRSDSCEIGYPEKIAAMLEAGWLISVAERTGRYAENRDLVSDEILLNEFKKVEGGANHYFVHTSSPKYKLSWDKFKEDAARVLLGNAAWSLIFEKLLADMEKSSEDVTASVSIYNLADIVYSLSNFMGKGESGYMPRFNMIMSTSTEVVQYVGAMVWLGHNVNIDAEAWIDASCDSTISYFMRHHFGEQFECDDQLCDQLNLASVMLKISNPGAIDEQREWMHVVSGQINYLPHENNLFHGVLEFCNENLEFKRSLIDYIGKTAPHWVQ
;
A
#
# COMPACT_ATOMS: atom_id res chain seq x y z
N MET A 1 -16.70 17.38 -42.36
CA MET A 1 -16.74 18.21 -41.14
C MET A 1 -18.21 18.42 -40.77
N ASN A 2 -18.57 18.11 -39.53
CA ASN A 2 -19.97 18.04 -39.13
C ASN A 2 -20.61 19.42 -39.03
N LYS A 3 -21.42 19.77 -40.03
CA LYS A 3 -22.23 21.00 -40.03
C LYS A 3 -23.02 21.22 -38.75
N LEU A 4 -23.36 20.17 -37.99
CA LEU A 4 -24.07 20.30 -36.72
C LEU A 4 -23.14 20.64 -35.54
N GLU A 5 -21.95 20.06 -35.47
CA GLU A 5 -20.96 20.33 -34.41
C GLU A 5 -20.48 21.79 -34.48
N SER A 6 -20.19 22.28 -35.69
CA SER A 6 -19.89 23.69 -35.91
C SER A 6 -21.06 24.61 -35.54
N LYS A 7 -22.31 24.21 -35.81
CA LYS A 7 -23.50 24.98 -35.41
C LYS A 7 -23.66 25.03 -33.88
N ILE A 8 -23.43 23.90 -33.20
CA ILE A 8 -23.45 23.83 -31.73
C ILE A 8 -22.38 24.73 -31.15
N ARG A 9 -21.14 24.66 -31.66
CA ARG A 9 -20.05 25.53 -31.25
C ARG A 9 -20.39 27.00 -31.44
N ASP A 10 -20.89 27.37 -32.62
CA ASP A 10 -21.24 28.75 -32.92
C ASP A 10 -22.35 29.26 -31.99
N TYR A 11 -23.39 28.44 -31.75
CA TYR A 11 -24.45 28.75 -30.81
C TYR A 11 -23.93 28.92 -29.37
N LEU A 12 -23.14 27.97 -28.87
CA LEU A 12 -22.59 28.01 -27.51
C LEU A 12 -21.60 29.16 -27.31
N SER A 13 -20.83 29.53 -28.33
CA SER A 13 -19.92 30.66 -28.26
C SER A 13 -20.64 31.99 -28.01
N ASP A 14 -21.87 32.11 -28.51
CA ASP A 14 -22.73 33.27 -28.31
C ASP A 14 -23.56 33.18 -27.01
N ASN A 15 -23.61 32.00 -26.37
CA ASN A 15 -24.45 31.70 -25.19
C ASN A 15 -23.67 30.91 -24.12
N LEU A 16 -22.43 31.33 -23.82
CA LEU A 16 -21.54 30.61 -22.90
C LEU A 16 -22.10 30.52 -21.47
N GLU A 17 -23.01 31.41 -21.10
CA GLU A 17 -23.73 31.41 -19.83
C GLU A 17 -24.60 30.16 -19.62
N LEU A 18 -24.93 29.43 -20.69
CA LEU A 18 -25.59 28.13 -20.61
C LEU A 18 -24.67 27.05 -20.01
N ILE A 19 -23.36 27.20 -20.18
CA ILE A 19 -22.35 26.31 -19.58
C ILE A 19 -22.02 26.82 -18.18
N GLU A 20 -21.57 28.08 -18.09
CA GLU A 20 -21.23 28.70 -16.83
C GLU A 20 -21.35 30.23 -16.90
N LYS A 21 -21.95 30.82 -15.86
CA LYS A 21 -22.13 32.27 -15.76
C LYS A 21 -20.81 33.01 -15.64
N GLY A 22 -20.53 33.86 -16.63
CA GLY A 22 -19.39 34.80 -16.66
C GLY A 22 -18.16 34.29 -17.39
N LEU A 23 -18.30 33.20 -18.16
CA LEU A 23 -17.35 32.90 -19.22
C LEU A 23 -17.34 34.01 -20.27
N MET A 24 -16.15 34.44 -20.66
CA MET A 24 -15.93 35.44 -21.70
C MET A 24 -15.22 34.77 -22.89
N LEU A 25 -15.84 34.82 -24.06
CA LEU A 25 -15.26 34.27 -25.28
C LEU A 25 -13.95 34.98 -25.63
N ILE A 26 -12.87 34.21 -25.83
CA ILE A 26 -11.62 34.72 -26.42
C ILE A 26 -11.68 34.50 -27.93
N LYS A 27 -11.92 33.26 -28.37
CA LYS A 27 -11.98 32.93 -29.80
C LYS A 27 -12.65 31.57 -30.04
N LYS A 28 -13.32 31.45 -31.18
CA LYS A 28 -13.77 30.18 -31.77
C LYS A 28 -12.69 29.62 -32.69
N GLU A 29 -12.53 28.30 -32.76
CA GLU A 29 -11.49 27.65 -33.56
C GLU A 29 -10.12 28.31 -33.32
N PHE A 30 -9.69 28.35 -32.06
CA PHE A 30 -8.42 28.97 -31.69
C PHE A 30 -7.25 28.09 -32.19
N PRO A 31 -6.45 28.56 -33.17
CA PRO A 31 -5.41 27.74 -33.75
C PRO A 31 -4.22 27.61 -32.79
N LEU A 32 -3.73 26.38 -32.66
CA LEU A 32 -2.52 26.04 -31.94
C LEU A 32 -1.53 25.41 -32.92
N GLU A 33 -0.45 26.14 -33.17
CA GLU A 33 0.67 25.65 -33.96
C GLU A 33 1.50 24.66 -33.15
N ASN A 34 2.07 23.66 -33.80
CA ASN A 34 2.99 22.71 -33.19
C ASN A 34 4.18 22.52 -34.13
N SER A 35 5.40 22.84 -33.66
CA SER A 35 6.63 22.66 -34.43
C SER A 35 7.13 21.21 -34.47
N HIS A 36 6.56 20.31 -33.66
CA HIS A 36 7.03 18.93 -33.48
C HIS A 36 5.95 17.88 -33.80
N GLY A 37 4.86 18.25 -34.49
CA GLY A 37 3.79 17.31 -34.84
C GLY A 37 2.53 17.98 -35.40
N ALA A 38 1.40 17.27 -35.37
CA ALA A 38 0.11 17.84 -35.75
C ALA A 38 -0.30 18.94 -34.74
N GLY A 39 -0.63 20.13 -35.26
CA GLY A 39 -1.24 21.19 -34.47
C GLY A 39 -2.69 20.86 -34.09
N GLY A 40 -3.50 21.90 -33.93
CA GLY A 40 -4.94 21.73 -33.78
C GLY A 40 -5.66 23.05 -33.61
N SER A 41 -6.96 22.96 -33.36
CA SER A 41 -7.80 24.12 -33.14
C SER A 41 -8.71 23.82 -31.97
N ILE A 42 -8.66 24.65 -30.93
CA ILE A 42 -9.61 24.54 -29.81
C ILE A 42 -10.97 25.01 -30.33
N ASP A 43 -12.03 24.23 -30.13
CA ASP A 43 -13.37 24.61 -30.54
C ASP A 43 -13.77 25.98 -29.99
N ILE A 44 -13.71 26.14 -28.67
CA ILE A 44 -13.94 27.43 -28.01
C ILE A 44 -12.88 27.65 -26.94
N LEU A 45 -12.15 28.77 -27.05
CA LEU A 45 -11.30 29.26 -25.99
C LEU A 45 -11.99 30.45 -25.31
N ALA A 46 -12.13 30.37 -23.99
CA ALA A 46 -12.77 31.40 -23.17
C ALA A 46 -11.90 31.74 -21.94
N LYS A 47 -12.36 32.74 -21.17
CA LYS A 47 -11.79 33.11 -19.88
C LYS A 47 -12.89 33.12 -18.83
N ASP A 48 -12.64 32.54 -17.66
CA ASP A 48 -13.60 32.60 -16.55
C ASP A 48 -13.47 33.88 -15.71
N LYS A 49 -14.31 34.00 -14.68
CA LYS A 49 -14.33 35.17 -13.78
C LYS A 49 -13.05 35.32 -12.94
N LEU A 50 -12.33 34.24 -12.70
CA LEU A 50 -11.08 34.23 -11.95
C LEU A 50 -9.86 34.48 -12.85
N GLY A 51 -10.08 34.47 -14.17
CA GLY A 51 -9.07 34.74 -15.16
C GLY A 51 -8.37 33.51 -15.70
N HIS A 52 -8.85 32.30 -15.42
CA HIS A 52 -8.31 31.09 -16.04
C HIS A 52 -8.75 30.98 -17.49
N TYR A 53 -7.87 30.43 -18.32
CA TYR A 53 -8.18 30.03 -19.69
C TYR A 53 -9.00 28.75 -19.67
N VAL A 54 -10.16 28.79 -20.33
CA VAL A 54 -11.10 27.67 -20.39
C VAL A 54 -11.07 27.10 -21.80
N VAL A 55 -10.56 25.87 -21.93
CA VAL A 55 -10.53 25.11 -23.17
C VAL A 55 -11.81 24.29 -23.26
N ILE A 56 -12.69 24.60 -24.20
CA ILE A 56 -13.97 23.90 -24.36
C ILE A 56 -13.94 23.10 -25.65
N GLU A 57 -14.15 21.80 -25.55
CA GLU A 57 -14.19 20.85 -26.67
C GLU A 57 -15.59 20.25 -26.82
N ILE A 58 -16.08 20.12 -28.06
CA ILE A 58 -17.46 19.71 -28.34
C ILE A 58 -17.50 18.42 -29.15
N LYS A 59 -18.28 17.43 -28.69
CA LYS A 59 -18.45 16.13 -29.36
C LYS A 59 -19.92 15.76 -29.55
N ARG A 60 -20.21 15.01 -30.63
CA ARG A 60 -21.60 14.71 -31.03
C ARG A 60 -21.92 13.25 -31.37
N SER A 61 -20.97 12.34 -31.17
CA SER A 61 -21.15 10.92 -31.46
C SER A 61 -20.04 10.12 -30.79
N ASP A 62 -20.36 8.90 -30.38
CA ASP A 62 -19.45 7.99 -29.67
C ASP A 62 -18.10 7.84 -30.39
N GLN A 63 -18.13 7.67 -31.72
CA GLN A 63 -16.92 7.53 -32.55
C GLN A 63 -15.95 8.72 -32.47
N VAL A 64 -16.45 9.95 -32.32
CA VAL A 64 -15.62 11.16 -32.21
C VAL A 64 -15.29 11.47 -30.75
N ALA A 65 -16.14 11.00 -29.83
CA ALA A 65 -15.97 11.11 -28.40
C ALA A 65 -14.65 10.45 -27.92
N ARG A 66 -14.28 9.29 -28.49
CA ARG A 66 -13.01 8.59 -28.18
C ARG A 66 -11.75 9.45 -28.35
N ALA A 67 -11.76 10.42 -29.26
CA ALA A 67 -10.59 11.29 -29.52
C ALA A 67 -10.54 12.52 -28.59
N ALA A 68 -11.64 12.86 -27.91
CA ALA A 68 -11.80 14.14 -27.22
C ALA A 68 -10.78 14.36 -26.09
N LEU A 69 -10.48 13.33 -25.32
CA LEU A 69 -9.53 13.41 -24.21
C LEU A 69 -8.10 13.63 -24.70
N HIS A 70 -7.74 13.03 -25.85
CA HIS A 70 -6.47 13.30 -26.50
C HIS A 70 -6.38 14.74 -26.99
N GLU A 71 -7.49 15.30 -27.50
CA GLU A 71 -7.54 16.70 -27.92
C GLU A 71 -7.39 17.67 -26.76
N LEU A 72 -8.12 17.46 -25.65
CA LEU A 72 -7.96 18.27 -24.43
C LEU A 72 -6.53 18.21 -23.89
N THR A 73 -5.95 17.01 -23.80
CA THR A 73 -4.55 16.81 -23.37
C THR A 73 -3.59 17.58 -24.28
N LYS A 74 -3.76 17.46 -25.60
CA LYS A 74 -2.95 18.16 -26.60
C LYS A 74 -3.08 19.67 -26.48
N TYR A 75 -4.29 20.21 -26.33
CA TYR A 75 -4.52 21.66 -26.26
C TYR A 75 -3.95 22.28 -24.99
N THR A 76 -4.11 21.62 -23.85
CA THR A 76 -3.46 22.04 -22.59
C THR A 76 -1.94 22.05 -22.73
N ALA A 77 -1.34 20.99 -23.30
CA ALA A 77 0.09 20.93 -23.53
C ALA A 77 0.60 22.03 -24.49
N LEU A 78 -0.13 22.30 -25.58
CA LEU A 78 0.23 23.32 -26.56
C LEU A 78 0.08 24.74 -26.03
N LEU A 79 -0.96 25.04 -25.23
CA LEU A 79 -1.07 26.35 -24.57
C LEU A 79 0.11 26.62 -23.63
N ARG A 80 0.58 25.58 -22.93
CA ARG A 80 1.76 25.68 -22.07
C ARG A 80 3.03 25.90 -22.89
N SER A 81 3.32 25.00 -23.83
CA SER A 81 4.59 24.98 -24.56
C SER A 81 4.73 26.13 -25.55
N THR A 82 3.63 26.56 -26.20
CA THR A 82 3.67 27.57 -27.26
C THR A 82 3.26 28.96 -26.81
N LYS A 83 2.41 29.08 -25.78
CA LYS A 83 1.94 30.37 -25.25
C LYS A 83 2.46 30.68 -23.85
N GLY A 84 3.20 29.77 -23.21
CA GLY A 84 3.79 29.98 -21.89
C GLY A 84 2.75 30.10 -20.77
N ILE A 85 1.52 29.65 -21.00
CA ILE A 85 0.46 29.71 -19.99
C ILE A 85 0.76 28.68 -18.92
N ARG A 86 0.72 29.09 -17.65
CA ARG A 86 0.96 28.20 -16.51
C ARG A 86 -0.24 27.27 -16.29
N ARG A 87 0.00 26.04 -15.83
CA ARG A 87 -1.04 25.00 -15.71
C ARG A 87 -2.17 25.42 -14.76
N GLU A 88 -1.83 26.10 -13.66
CA GLU A 88 -2.78 26.61 -12.68
C GLU A 88 -3.73 27.67 -13.25
N ASN A 89 -3.44 28.19 -14.44
CA ASN A 89 -4.28 29.16 -15.14
C ASN A 89 -5.11 28.54 -16.27
N ILE A 90 -5.17 27.20 -16.37
CA ILE A 90 -5.92 26.49 -17.41
C ILE A 90 -6.93 25.58 -16.74
N ARG A 91 -8.14 25.51 -17.30
CA ARG A 91 -9.09 24.43 -17.05
C ARG A 91 -9.75 23.98 -18.34
N THR A 92 -10.32 22.78 -18.35
CA THR A 92 -10.95 22.21 -19.54
C THR A 92 -12.42 21.88 -19.30
N ILE A 93 -13.22 21.97 -20.36
CA ILE A 93 -14.63 21.58 -20.37
C ILE A 93 -14.87 20.69 -21.59
N LEU A 94 -15.40 19.49 -21.36
CA LEU A 94 -15.86 18.59 -22.42
C LEU A 94 -17.38 18.65 -22.51
N LEU A 95 -17.91 19.06 -23.67
CA LEU A 95 -19.33 19.06 -23.96
C LEU A 95 -19.64 17.94 -24.94
N SER A 96 -20.59 17.06 -24.61
CA SER A 96 -21.00 16.01 -25.54
C SER A 96 -22.50 15.77 -25.54
N THR A 97 -23.07 15.45 -26.70
CA THR A 97 -24.46 14.96 -26.81
C THR A 97 -24.61 13.48 -26.44
N THR A 98 -23.49 12.76 -26.29
CA THR A 98 -23.47 11.34 -25.89
C THR A 98 -22.31 11.07 -24.95
N TRP A 99 -22.58 10.29 -23.91
CA TRP A 99 -21.59 9.95 -22.88
C TRP A 99 -21.35 8.44 -22.75
N HIS A 100 -22.00 7.61 -23.58
CA HIS A 100 -21.93 6.16 -23.45
C HIS A 100 -20.49 5.63 -23.46
N GLU A 101 -19.66 6.10 -24.41
CA GLU A 101 -18.24 5.72 -24.49
C GLU A 101 -17.28 6.71 -23.82
N LEU A 102 -17.76 7.87 -23.36
CA LEU A 102 -16.93 8.91 -22.72
C LEU A 102 -16.90 8.80 -21.20
N ARG A 103 -17.94 8.24 -20.57
CA ARG A 103 -18.13 8.35 -19.13
C ARG A 103 -16.96 7.79 -18.32
N VAL A 104 -16.58 6.54 -18.60
CA VAL A 104 -15.45 5.86 -17.95
C VAL A 104 -14.11 6.57 -18.24
N PRO A 105 -13.71 6.78 -19.51
CA PRO A 105 -12.40 7.36 -19.79
C PRO A 105 -12.30 8.85 -19.38
N PHE A 106 -13.39 9.62 -19.44
CA PHE A 106 -13.38 11.01 -18.94
C PHE A 106 -13.22 11.05 -17.42
N GLN A 107 -13.87 10.14 -16.69
CA GLN A 107 -13.69 10.04 -15.25
C GLN A 107 -12.24 9.70 -14.87
N GLU A 108 -11.62 8.74 -15.57
CA GLU A 108 -10.21 8.42 -15.37
C GLU A 108 -9.31 9.61 -15.75
N TYR A 109 -9.62 10.30 -16.85
CA TYR A 109 -8.93 11.53 -17.25
C TYR A 109 -8.96 12.58 -16.13
N CYS A 110 -10.11 12.83 -15.50
CA CYS A 110 -10.23 13.79 -14.40
C CYS A 110 -9.33 13.44 -13.20
N ARG A 111 -8.99 12.17 -12.97
CA ARG A 111 -8.09 11.75 -11.88
C ARG A 111 -6.62 12.05 -12.19
N VAL A 112 -6.21 11.87 -13.44
CA VAL A 112 -4.81 11.95 -13.85
C VAL A 112 -4.44 13.28 -14.53
N CYS A 113 -5.42 14.07 -14.94
CA CYS A 113 -5.17 15.30 -15.68
C CYS A 113 -4.52 16.38 -14.79
N GLU A 114 -3.57 17.12 -15.36
CA GLU A 114 -2.83 18.17 -14.63
C GLU A 114 -3.64 19.47 -14.41
N VAL A 115 -4.84 19.56 -14.97
CA VAL A 115 -5.68 20.77 -14.97
C VAL A 115 -7.11 20.43 -14.58
N PRO A 116 -7.83 21.29 -13.84
CA PRO A 116 -9.24 21.09 -13.53
C PRO A 116 -10.04 20.84 -14.81
N SER A 117 -10.86 19.80 -14.81
CA SER A 117 -11.57 19.33 -16.00
C SER A 117 -13.01 18.95 -15.66
N GLU A 118 -13.96 19.51 -16.40
CA GLU A 118 -15.41 19.34 -16.18
C GLU A 118 -16.10 18.80 -17.43
N GLY A 119 -17.16 18.01 -17.24
CA GLY A 119 -17.89 17.36 -18.33
C GLY A 119 -19.36 17.71 -18.28
N PHE A 120 -19.98 17.98 -19.44
CA PHE A 120 -21.42 18.22 -19.53
C PHE A 120 -22.09 17.44 -20.66
N LEU A 121 -23.27 16.90 -20.37
CA LEU A 121 -24.22 16.40 -21.36
C LEU A 121 -25.01 17.58 -21.93
N ILE A 122 -24.94 17.75 -23.24
CA ILE A 122 -25.69 18.80 -23.95
C ILE A 122 -26.81 18.20 -24.79
N THR A 123 -27.98 18.85 -24.77
CA THR A 123 -29.08 18.52 -25.68
C THR A 123 -29.19 19.60 -26.76
N ALA A 124 -29.05 19.21 -28.03
CA ALA A 124 -29.10 20.14 -29.16
C ALA A 124 -30.10 19.70 -30.22
N ASP A 125 -30.78 20.67 -30.85
CA ASP A 125 -31.68 20.42 -31.97
C ASP A 125 -30.95 20.25 -33.32
N ALA A 126 -31.67 19.95 -34.40
CA ALA A 126 -31.09 19.79 -35.74
C ALA A 126 -30.45 21.08 -36.32
N ASN A 127 -30.74 22.24 -35.72
CA ASN A 127 -30.14 23.52 -36.07
C ASN A 127 -28.93 23.87 -35.18
N GLY A 128 -28.55 23.00 -34.25
CA GLY A 128 -27.43 23.18 -33.33
C GLY A 128 -27.76 24.09 -32.15
N ARG A 129 -29.03 24.42 -31.90
CA ARG A 129 -29.42 25.17 -30.70
C ARG A 129 -29.41 24.24 -29.50
N VAL A 130 -28.64 24.61 -28.49
CA VAL A 130 -28.53 23.86 -27.24
C VAL A 130 -29.65 24.30 -26.30
N SER A 131 -30.48 23.36 -25.86
CA SER A 131 -31.62 23.61 -24.98
C SER A 131 -31.34 23.25 -23.52
N ASN A 132 -30.34 22.40 -23.27
CA ASN A 132 -30.01 21.92 -21.94
C ASN A 132 -28.51 21.58 -21.84
N VAL A 133 -27.93 21.83 -20.66
CA VAL A 133 -26.54 21.54 -20.31
C VAL A 133 -26.55 20.97 -18.89
N GLU A 134 -26.23 19.68 -18.75
CA GLU A 134 -26.25 18.98 -17.46
C GLU A 134 -24.84 18.51 -17.09
N PRO A 135 -24.35 18.76 -15.86
CA PRO A 135 -23.03 18.30 -15.45
C PRO A 135 -23.00 16.78 -15.35
N ILE A 136 -21.90 16.19 -15.81
CA ILE A 136 -21.60 14.78 -15.58
C ILE A 136 -20.86 14.67 -14.25
N VAL A 137 -21.51 14.05 -13.28
CA VAL A 137 -20.87 13.67 -12.02
C VAL A 137 -20.12 12.35 -12.23
N PRO A 138 -18.79 12.34 -12.04
CA PRO A 138 -18.02 11.09 -12.01
C PRO A 138 -18.57 10.23 -10.87
N SER A 139 -19.11 9.05 -11.19
CA SER A 139 -19.83 8.21 -10.22
C SER A 139 -19.37 6.77 -10.21
N ILE A 140 -18.35 6.42 -11.00
CA ILE A 140 -17.82 5.06 -11.00
C ILE A 140 -16.70 5.00 -9.97
N SER A 141 -16.91 4.29 -8.87
CA SER A 141 -15.84 3.90 -7.97
C SER A 141 -15.02 2.78 -8.63
N SER A 142 -14.21 3.13 -9.64
CA SER A 142 -13.25 2.20 -10.28
C SER A 142 -11.97 2.12 -9.47
N LYS A 143 -12.11 1.75 -8.19
CA LYS A 143 -10.95 1.54 -7.32
C LYS A 143 -10.37 0.16 -7.60
N PRO A 144 -9.04 -0.02 -7.63
CA PRO A 144 -8.47 -1.35 -7.70
C PRO A 144 -8.90 -2.17 -6.47
N LEU A 145 -9.00 -3.49 -6.63
CA LEU A 145 -9.11 -4.40 -5.49
C LEU A 145 -7.84 -4.24 -4.66
N CYS A 146 -8.02 -3.92 -3.38
CA CYS A 146 -6.93 -3.81 -2.42
C CYS A 146 -7.25 -4.79 -1.29
N ILE A 147 -6.58 -5.94 -1.27
CA ILE A 147 -6.78 -6.95 -0.23
C ILE A 147 -6.54 -6.31 1.14
N SER A 148 -7.42 -6.52 2.11
CA SER A 148 -7.19 -6.08 3.48
C SER A 148 -6.14 -6.96 4.16
N ARG A 149 -5.33 -6.35 5.04
CA ARG A 149 -4.46 -7.13 5.95
C ARG A 149 -5.27 -7.79 7.05
N GLN A 150 -6.40 -7.19 7.42
CA GLN A 150 -7.31 -7.71 8.42
C GLN A 150 -8.08 -8.87 7.78
N GLN A 151 -7.86 -10.06 8.29
CA GLN A 151 -8.46 -11.30 7.81
C GLN A 151 -8.94 -12.10 9.04
N SER A 152 -9.66 -13.19 8.84
CA SER A 152 -10.16 -14.00 9.96
C SER A 152 -10.11 -15.47 9.63
N ILE A 153 -9.86 -16.29 10.66
CA ILE A 153 -9.81 -17.74 10.52
C ILE A 153 -10.78 -18.36 11.51
N PHE A 154 -11.74 -19.12 10.97
CA PHE A 154 -12.70 -19.88 11.74
C PHE A 154 -12.26 -21.34 11.75
N PHE A 155 -11.98 -21.88 12.94
CA PHE A 155 -11.50 -23.25 13.10
C PHE A 155 -12.60 -24.19 13.60
N PHE A 156 -12.51 -25.43 13.13
CA PHE A 156 -13.45 -26.51 13.39
C PHE A 156 -12.69 -27.82 13.61
N THR A 157 -13.19 -28.60 14.57
CA THR A 157 -12.74 -29.96 14.83
C THR A 157 -13.22 -30.90 13.74
N ASP A 158 -14.47 -30.72 13.28
CA ASP A 158 -15.13 -31.57 12.31
C ASP A 158 -15.26 -30.90 10.94
N LEU A 159 -14.85 -31.61 9.88
CA LEU A 159 -15.01 -31.20 8.49
C LEU A 159 -16.46 -30.82 8.15
N LYS A 160 -17.43 -31.60 8.64
CA LYS A 160 -18.86 -31.36 8.39
C LYS A 160 -19.33 -30.02 8.97
N ASN A 161 -18.84 -29.63 10.14
CA ASN A 161 -19.24 -28.36 10.77
C ASN A 161 -18.66 -27.18 9.99
N ARG A 162 -17.41 -27.30 9.51
CA ARG A 162 -16.80 -26.31 8.61
C ARG A 162 -17.63 -26.11 7.34
N ASP A 163 -18.03 -27.19 6.68
CA ASP A 163 -18.83 -27.11 5.45
C ASP A 163 -20.22 -26.52 5.69
N LEU A 164 -20.84 -26.80 6.84
CA LEU A 164 -22.11 -26.18 7.24
C LEU A 164 -21.96 -24.69 7.57
N ALA A 165 -20.77 -24.25 7.98
CA ALA A 165 -20.50 -22.87 8.35
C ALA A 165 -20.26 -21.94 7.16
N LEU A 166 -19.74 -22.46 6.05
CA LEU A 166 -19.38 -21.66 4.88
C LEU A 166 -20.52 -20.74 4.38
N PRO A 167 -21.76 -21.21 4.19
CA PRO A 167 -22.86 -20.32 3.77
C PRO A 167 -23.16 -19.20 4.78
N GLY A 168 -22.98 -19.47 6.07
CA GLY A 168 -23.20 -18.48 7.13
C GLY A 168 -22.16 -17.37 7.12
N VAL A 169 -20.88 -17.72 6.92
CA VAL A 169 -19.80 -16.73 6.76
C VAL A 169 -20.03 -15.84 5.53
N ILE A 170 -20.42 -16.44 4.40
CA ILE A 170 -20.74 -15.69 3.16
C ILE A 170 -21.90 -14.73 3.40
N GLN A 171 -22.97 -15.20 4.05
CA GLN A 171 -24.15 -14.37 4.33
C GLN A 171 -23.82 -13.23 5.32
N ALA A 172 -22.98 -13.50 6.32
CA ALA A 172 -22.55 -12.47 7.27
C ALA A 172 -21.74 -11.38 6.58
N ALA A 173 -20.77 -11.74 5.73
CA ALA A 173 -19.98 -10.78 4.97
C ALA A 173 -20.85 -9.87 4.07
N GLN A 174 -21.85 -10.46 3.40
CA GLN A 174 -22.81 -9.69 2.59
C GLN A 174 -23.67 -8.72 3.42
N LYS A 175 -23.93 -9.03 4.71
CA LYS A 175 -24.64 -8.12 5.62
C LYS A 175 -23.74 -7.00 6.17
N SER A 176 -22.43 -7.23 6.21
CA SER A 176 -21.41 -6.29 6.72
C SER A 176 -20.83 -5.37 5.63
N SER A 177 -21.57 -5.13 4.55
CA SER A 177 -21.15 -4.30 3.41
C SER A 177 -19.83 -4.73 2.74
N LEU A 178 -19.41 -5.99 2.93
CA LEU A 178 -18.26 -6.57 2.25
C LEU A 178 -18.74 -7.22 0.95
N GLU A 179 -18.49 -6.56 -0.18
CA GLU A 179 -18.89 -7.04 -1.51
C GLU A 179 -17.80 -7.92 -2.16
N ASP A 180 -16.54 -7.50 -2.01
CA ASP A 180 -15.38 -8.14 -2.63
C ASP A 180 -14.61 -8.96 -1.59
N PHE A 181 -14.93 -10.24 -1.48
CA PHE A 181 -14.24 -11.14 -0.54
C PHE A 181 -14.05 -12.54 -1.09
N ILE A 182 -13.21 -13.29 -0.39
CA ILE A 182 -12.91 -14.69 -0.66
C ILE A 182 -12.95 -15.48 0.63
N VAL A 183 -13.41 -16.72 0.51
CA VAL A 183 -13.29 -17.71 1.57
C VAL A 183 -12.41 -18.84 1.06
N PHE A 184 -11.34 -19.15 1.78
CA PHE A 184 -10.52 -20.34 1.52
C PHE A 184 -10.90 -21.45 2.50
N LEU A 185 -10.86 -22.69 2.02
CA LEU A 185 -10.82 -23.88 2.86
C LEU A 185 -9.38 -24.08 3.31
N VAL A 186 -9.18 -24.26 4.62
CA VAL A 186 -7.88 -24.59 5.21
C VAL A 186 -7.95 -25.91 5.95
N ASP A 187 -7.18 -26.91 5.52
CA ASP A 187 -7.20 -28.27 6.09
C ASP A 187 -5.81 -28.72 6.50
N TYR A 188 -5.66 -29.18 7.73
CA TYR A 188 -4.38 -29.68 8.23
C TYR A 188 -4.08 -31.08 7.68
N ALA A 189 -3.02 -31.20 6.89
CA ALA A 189 -2.53 -32.46 6.33
C ALA A 189 -1.18 -32.90 6.91
N GLY A 190 -0.64 -32.18 7.90
CA GLY A 190 0.61 -32.53 8.56
C GLY A 190 0.47 -33.62 9.63
N ASN A 191 1.61 -33.97 10.24
CA ASN A 191 1.72 -35.06 11.21
C ASN A 191 1.77 -34.60 12.68
N ASN A 192 1.47 -33.32 12.98
CA ASN A 192 1.49 -32.81 14.34
C ASN A 192 0.17 -33.13 15.06
N ASP A 193 0.21 -34.07 15.99
CA ASP A 193 -0.97 -34.49 16.77
C ASP A 193 -1.47 -33.43 17.76
N ARG A 194 -0.73 -32.32 17.95
CA ARG A 194 -1.19 -31.18 18.75
C ARG A 194 -2.21 -30.29 18.01
N VAL A 195 -2.37 -30.46 16.70
CA VAL A 195 -3.37 -29.72 15.91
C VAL A 195 -4.74 -30.37 16.11
N ILE A 196 -5.53 -29.80 17.02
CA ILE A 196 -6.85 -30.32 17.43
C ILE A 196 -8.00 -29.81 16.56
N TYR A 197 -7.88 -28.60 16.01
CA TYR A 197 -8.82 -28.08 15.02
C TYR A 197 -8.18 -28.21 13.64
N ARG A 198 -8.59 -29.23 12.88
CA ARG A 198 -7.91 -29.61 11.62
C ARG A 198 -8.57 -29.03 10.38
N HIS A 199 -9.68 -28.33 10.53
CA HIS A 199 -10.46 -27.78 9.43
C HIS A 199 -10.76 -26.31 9.72
N GLY A 200 -10.78 -25.47 8.68
CA GLY A 200 -11.10 -24.07 8.86
C GLY A 200 -11.61 -23.37 7.61
N LEU A 201 -12.20 -22.19 7.85
CA LEU A 201 -12.54 -21.21 6.83
C LEU A 201 -11.65 -19.99 7.06
N TYR A 202 -10.87 -19.65 6.04
CA TYR A 202 -10.05 -18.46 6.04
C TYR A 202 -10.77 -17.37 5.25
N PHE A 203 -11.21 -16.31 5.92
CA PHE A 203 -11.91 -15.19 5.32
C PHE A 203 -10.96 -14.04 5.05
N GLY A 204 -10.93 -13.55 3.81
CA GLY A 204 -10.23 -12.34 3.44
C GLY A 204 -11.06 -11.48 2.49
N PHE A 205 -10.91 -10.17 2.57
CA PHE A 205 -11.70 -9.22 1.80
C PHE A 205 -10.85 -8.12 1.19
N SER A 206 -11.41 -7.35 0.26
CA SER A 206 -10.81 -6.10 -0.20
C SER A 206 -11.31 -4.92 0.61
N SER A 207 -10.39 -4.10 1.11
CA SER A 207 -10.68 -2.91 1.91
C SER A 207 -11.64 -1.97 1.15
N PRO A 208 -12.83 -1.70 1.70
CA PRO A 208 -13.73 -0.68 1.17
C PRO A 208 -13.15 0.74 1.29
N LEU A 209 -12.16 0.91 2.18
CA LEU A 209 -11.55 2.20 2.52
C LEU A 209 -10.42 2.59 1.57
N ASN A 210 -9.91 1.66 0.76
CA ASN A 210 -8.84 1.95 -0.19
C ASN A 210 -9.21 3.15 -1.07
N GLU A 211 -8.35 4.18 -1.11
CA GLU A 211 -8.59 5.43 -1.85
C GLU A 211 -9.98 6.07 -1.58
N ALA A 212 -10.52 5.92 -0.35
CA ALA A 212 -11.78 6.55 0.03
C ALA A 212 -11.62 8.07 0.19
N GLU A 213 -12.44 8.81 -0.56
CA GLU A 213 -12.55 10.25 -0.38
C GLU A 213 -13.16 10.55 1.00
N PRO A 214 -12.80 11.68 1.65
CA PRO A 214 -13.26 11.99 3.01
C PRO A 214 -14.78 11.92 3.20
N ALA A 215 -15.55 12.32 2.18
CA ALA A 215 -17.01 12.25 2.22
C ALA A 215 -17.55 10.80 2.18
N GLN A 216 -16.89 9.92 1.42
CA GLN A 216 -17.23 8.49 1.35
C GLN A 216 -16.86 7.79 2.65
N LEU A 217 -15.67 8.08 3.18
CA LEU A 217 -15.23 7.57 4.48
C LEU A 217 -16.25 7.94 5.58
N ALA A 218 -16.67 9.20 5.63
CA ALA A 218 -17.67 9.66 6.59
C ALA A 218 -19.07 9.03 6.39
N GLU A 219 -19.40 8.56 5.19
CA GLU A 219 -20.64 7.81 4.94
C GLU A 219 -20.52 6.36 5.44
N ILE A 220 -19.41 5.69 5.14
CA ILE A 220 -19.10 4.33 5.63
C ILE A 220 -19.12 4.28 7.16
N LYS A 221 -18.45 5.23 7.83
CA LYS A 221 -18.44 5.32 9.30
C LYS A 221 -19.83 5.52 9.91
N ARG A 222 -20.78 6.08 9.16
CA ARG A 222 -22.16 6.29 9.62
C ARG A 222 -23.09 5.11 9.34
N SER A 223 -22.77 4.27 8.35
CA SER A 223 -23.63 3.16 7.95
C SER A 223 -23.37 1.88 8.73
N GLU A 224 -22.13 1.69 9.19
CA GLU A 224 -21.70 0.53 9.96
C GLU A 224 -21.75 0.81 11.48
N SER A 225 -21.74 -0.25 12.29
CA SER A 225 -21.51 -0.13 13.75
C SER A 225 -20.04 0.19 14.00
N TRP A 226 -19.62 1.38 13.56
CA TRP A 226 -18.25 1.84 13.58
C TRP A 226 -17.81 2.13 15.02
N ASP A 227 -16.67 1.57 15.40
CA ASP A 227 -15.96 1.86 16.62
C ASP A 227 -14.88 2.90 16.33
N ASP A 228 -15.09 4.11 16.85
CA ASP A 228 -14.15 5.22 16.72
C ASP A 228 -12.84 4.94 17.48
N ASP A 229 -12.84 4.04 18.48
CA ASP A 229 -11.63 3.68 19.25
C ASP A 229 -10.62 2.88 18.38
N LEU A 230 -11.08 2.26 17.28
CA LEU A 230 -10.22 1.57 16.31
C LEU A 230 -9.59 2.53 15.28
N ASP A 231 -10.02 3.80 15.22
CA ASP A 231 -9.44 4.79 14.32
C ASP A 231 -8.00 5.16 14.71
N ASP A 232 -7.71 5.15 16.01
CA ASP A 232 -6.41 5.53 16.58
C ASP A 232 -5.33 4.44 16.36
N LEU A 233 -5.72 3.23 15.96
CA LEU A 233 -4.83 2.09 15.73
C LEU A 233 -4.33 1.98 14.27
N ASP A 234 -4.65 2.94 13.40
CA ASP A 234 -4.34 2.92 11.96
C ASP A 234 -4.87 1.68 11.20
N ASP A 235 -5.77 0.91 11.82
CA ASP A 235 -6.30 -0.38 11.36
C ASP A 235 -7.83 -0.35 11.14
N LEU A 236 -8.29 0.70 10.45
CA LEU A 236 -9.72 0.98 10.17
C LEU A 236 -10.50 -0.21 9.56
N ASP A 237 -9.82 -1.13 8.88
CA ASP A 237 -10.42 -2.32 8.29
C ASP A 237 -10.95 -3.32 9.34
N GLU A 238 -10.46 -3.26 10.58
CA GLU A 238 -10.89 -4.14 11.68
C GLU A 238 -12.37 -3.95 12.01
N ASN A 239 -12.89 -2.73 11.84
CA ASN A 239 -14.32 -2.42 12.00
C ASN A 239 -15.21 -3.36 11.16
N PHE A 240 -14.81 -3.69 9.93
CA PHE A 240 -15.59 -4.60 9.08
C PHE A 240 -15.55 -6.04 9.59
N LEU A 241 -14.45 -6.47 10.20
CA LEU A 241 -14.37 -7.78 10.83
C LEU A 241 -15.23 -7.84 12.10
N CYS A 242 -15.25 -6.79 12.93
CA CYS A 242 -16.15 -6.71 14.08
C CYS A 242 -17.62 -6.87 13.66
N VAL A 243 -18.06 -6.09 12.65
CA VAL A 243 -19.42 -6.19 12.13
C VAL A 243 -19.69 -7.56 11.48
N LEU A 244 -18.70 -8.14 10.79
CA LEU A 244 -18.78 -9.52 10.29
C LEU A 244 -19.04 -10.51 11.43
N MET A 245 -18.28 -10.42 12.53
CA MET A 245 -18.41 -11.31 13.68
C MET A 245 -19.78 -11.19 14.35
N ASP A 246 -20.34 -9.97 14.45
CA ASP A 246 -21.70 -9.75 14.96
C ASP A 246 -22.79 -10.35 14.07
N ASN A 247 -22.53 -10.43 12.75
CA ASN A 247 -23.46 -10.98 11.76
C ASN A 247 -23.33 -12.49 11.54
N ILE A 248 -22.27 -13.12 12.06
CA ILE A 248 -22.05 -14.57 11.94
C ILE A 248 -22.98 -15.31 12.89
N ASP A 249 -23.93 -16.05 12.31
CA ASP A 249 -24.87 -16.92 13.04
C ASP A 249 -24.38 -18.38 13.10
N VAL A 250 -23.11 -18.65 12.78
CA VAL A 250 -22.54 -19.99 12.83
C VAL A 250 -21.44 -20.08 13.87
N ARG A 251 -21.54 -21.13 14.71
CA ARG A 251 -20.58 -21.39 15.77
C ARG A 251 -19.33 -22.10 15.21
N SER A 252 -18.17 -21.44 15.30
CA SER A 252 -16.87 -22.08 15.19
C SER A 252 -16.41 -22.65 16.54
N ASP A 253 -15.48 -23.60 16.50
CA ASP A 253 -14.86 -24.15 17.72
C ASP A 253 -13.78 -23.22 18.27
N SER A 254 -13.12 -22.50 17.36
CA SER A 254 -12.17 -21.44 17.67
C SER A 254 -12.15 -20.40 16.55
N CYS A 255 -11.72 -19.20 16.87
CA CYS A 255 -11.51 -18.12 15.91
C CYS A 255 -10.15 -17.49 16.19
N GLU A 256 -9.43 -17.17 15.14
CA GLU A 256 -8.16 -16.45 15.22
C GLU A 256 -8.13 -15.31 14.22
N ILE A 257 -7.38 -14.27 14.56
CA ILE A 257 -7.06 -13.21 13.61
C ILE A 257 -6.26 -13.82 12.46
N GLY A 258 -6.69 -13.51 11.25
CA GLY A 258 -5.99 -13.81 10.01
C GLY A 258 -5.19 -12.60 9.57
N TYR A 259 -4.06 -12.87 8.93
CA TYR A 259 -3.29 -11.89 8.18
C TYR A 259 -2.50 -12.62 7.09
N PRO A 260 -2.06 -11.91 6.05
CA PRO A 260 -1.47 -12.53 4.85
C PRO A 260 -0.31 -13.49 5.13
N GLU A 261 0.61 -13.12 6.04
CA GLU A 261 1.77 -13.93 6.41
C GLU A 261 1.36 -15.24 7.09
N LYS A 262 0.19 -15.27 7.74
CA LYS A 262 -0.35 -16.46 8.38
C LYS A 262 -0.72 -17.54 7.36
N ILE A 263 -1.17 -17.17 6.17
CA ILE A 263 -1.42 -18.12 5.08
C ILE A 263 -0.11 -18.83 4.68
N ALA A 264 0.99 -18.08 4.57
CA ALA A 264 2.31 -18.64 4.27
C ALA A 264 2.78 -19.59 5.38
N ALA A 265 2.69 -19.16 6.65
CA ALA A 265 3.05 -20.00 7.79
C ALA A 265 2.21 -21.27 7.89
N MET A 266 0.90 -21.20 7.56
CA MET A 266 0.03 -22.37 7.52
C MET A 266 0.48 -23.36 6.43
N LEU A 267 0.79 -22.89 5.21
CA LEU A 267 1.29 -23.76 4.15
C LEU A 267 2.59 -24.48 4.57
N GLU A 268 3.54 -23.76 5.17
CA GLU A 268 4.79 -24.33 5.68
C GLU A 268 4.57 -25.34 6.81
N ALA A 269 3.58 -25.09 7.67
CA ALA A 269 3.18 -25.99 8.75
C ALA A 269 2.43 -27.25 8.26
N GLY A 270 2.16 -27.38 6.96
CA GLY A 270 1.50 -28.55 6.37
C GLY A 270 -0.02 -28.42 6.24
N TRP A 271 -0.55 -27.20 6.20
CA TRP A 271 -1.94 -26.96 5.83
C TRP A 271 -2.11 -26.94 4.31
N LEU A 272 -3.23 -27.46 3.83
CA LEU A 272 -3.68 -27.35 2.46
C LEU A 272 -4.70 -26.22 2.38
N ILE A 273 -4.54 -25.34 1.39
CA ILE A 273 -5.39 -24.16 1.22
C ILE A 273 -5.96 -24.15 -0.20
N SER A 274 -7.27 -24.00 -0.32
CA SER A 274 -7.96 -23.92 -1.61
C SER A 274 -9.10 -22.91 -1.57
N VAL A 275 -9.39 -22.25 -2.69
CA VAL A 275 -10.50 -21.29 -2.78
C VAL A 275 -11.84 -22.03 -2.65
N ALA A 276 -12.65 -21.64 -1.67
CA ALA A 276 -14.01 -22.13 -1.48
C ALA A 276 -15.01 -21.29 -2.28
N GLU A 277 -14.92 -19.97 -2.11
CA GLU A 277 -15.86 -19.00 -2.68
C GLU A 277 -15.13 -17.71 -3.07
N ARG A 278 -15.55 -17.11 -4.19
CA ARG A 278 -15.15 -15.77 -4.60
C ARG A 278 -16.40 -14.91 -4.78
N THR A 279 -16.43 -13.71 -4.24
CA THR A 279 -17.57 -12.79 -4.37
C THR A 279 -17.17 -11.45 -4.98
N GLY A 280 -18.18 -10.69 -5.43
CA GLY A 280 -17.97 -9.39 -6.08
C GLY A 280 -17.05 -9.51 -7.30
N ARG A 281 -16.11 -8.58 -7.40
CA ARG A 281 -15.14 -8.50 -8.51
C ARG A 281 -14.14 -9.65 -8.52
N TYR A 282 -13.93 -10.36 -7.40
CA TYR A 282 -13.15 -11.61 -7.40
C TYR A 282 -13.88 -12.75 -8.11
N ALA A 283 -15.22 -12.74 -8.12
CA ALA A 283 -16.00 -13.68 -8.92
C ALA A 283 -15.91 -13.34 -10.41
N GLU A 284 -15.96 -12.05 -10.74
CA GLU A 284 -15.92 -11.55 -12.12
C GLU A 284 -14.54 -11.66 -12.78
N ASN A 285 -13.45 -11.53 -12.02
CA ASN A 285 -12.08 -11.57 -12.54
C ASN A 285 -11.51 -12.99 -12.72
N ARG A 286 -12.35 -14.03 -12.62
CA ARG A 286 -11.92 -15.44 -12.62
C ARG A 286 -11.17 -15.86 -13.89
N ASP A 287 -11.48 -15.23 -15.02
CA ASP A 287 -10.80 -15.47 -16.30
C ASP A 287 -9.41 -14.79 -16.37
N LEU A 288 -9.13 -13.84 -15.48
CA LEU A 288 -7.87 -13.10 -15.42
C LEU A 288 -6.96 -13.59 -14.29
N VAL A 289 -7.54 -13.97 -13.15
CA VAL A 289 -6.83 -14.32 -11.92
C VAL A 289 -7.18 -15.75 -11.50
N SER A 290 -6.24 -16.67 -11.64
CA SER A 290 -6.40 -18.07 -11.20
C SER A 290 -6.45 -18.18 -9.67
N ASP A 291 -6.95 -19.31 -9.14
CA ASP A 291 -7.00 -19.53 -7.68
C ASP A 291 -5.59 -19.52 -7.06
N GLU A 292 -4.58 -19.96 -7.81
CA GLU A 292 -3.18 -19.93 -7.38
C GLU A 292 -2.62 -18.51 -7.31
N ILE A 293 -2.90 -17.67 -8.32
CA ILE A 293 -2.50 -16.26 -8.30
C ILE A 293 -3.19 -15.55 -7.14
N LEU A 294 -4.49 -15.78 -6.97
CA LEU A 294 -5.28 -15.16 -5.92
C LEU A 294 -4.80 -15.56 -4.51
N LEU A 295 -4.49 -16.84 -4.28
CA LEU A 295 -3.92 -17.28 -3.01
C LEU A 295 -2.58 -16.60 -2.74
N ASN A 296 -1.74 -16.40 -3.76
CA ASN A 296 -0.48 -15.66 -3.63
C ASN A 296 -0.69 -14.17 -3.36
N GLU A 297 -1.72 -13.55 -3.94
CA GLU A 297 -2.11 -12.17 -3.62
C GLU A 297 -2.61 -12.03 -2.17
N PHE A 298 -3.42 -12.99 -1.69
CA PHE A 298 -3.92 -13.00 -0.30
C PHE A 298 -2.84 -13.29 0.74
N LYS A 299 -1.74 -13.95 0.35
CA LYS A 299 -0.52 -14.03 1.15
C LYS A 299 0.19 -12.68 1.31
N LYS A 300 -0.23 -11.63 0.56
CA LYS A 300 0.41 -10.30 0.48
C LYS A 300 1.92 -10.37 0.68
N VAL A 301 2.58 -11.15 -0.18
CA VAL A 301 4.04 -11.10 -0.25
C VAL A 301 4.49 -9.71 -0.70
N GLU A 302 3.61 -8.87 -1.28
CA GLU A 302 3.92 -7.48 -1.64
C GLU A 302 3.01 -6.45 -0.96
N GLY A 303 3.59 -5.33 -0.52
CA GLY A 303 2.84 -4.12 -0.11
C GLY A 303 2.98 -3.63 1.34
N GLY A 304 3.92 -4.18 2.12
CA GLY A 304 4.27 -3.65 3.45
C GLY A 304 3.22 -3.90 4.55
N ALA A 305 3.63 -4.60 5.60
CA ALA A 305 3.06 -4.50 6.94
C ALA A 305 3.81 -3.41 7.73
N ASN A 306 3.39 -3.06 8.94
CA ASN A 306 4.21 -2.24 9.85
C ASN A 306 5.59 -2.88 10.13
N HIS A 307 5.72 -4.20 9.98
CA HIS A 307 6.92 -4.94 10.38
C HIS A 307 7.49 -5.89 9.33
N TYR A 308 6.89 -6.00 8.13
CA TYR A 308 7.36 -6.93 7.11
C TYR A 308 7.15 -6.36 5.71
N PHE A 309 8.14 -6.48 4.84
CA PHE A 309 8.07 -5.97 3.48
C PHE A 309 8.87 -6.85 2.53
N VAL A 310 8.19 -7.53 1.61
CA VAL A 310 8.84 -8.13 0.45
C VAL A 310 8.32 -7.42 -0.78
N HIS A 311 9.18 -7.01 -1.69
CA HIS A 311 8.74 -6.43 -2.96
C HIS A 311 9.90 -6.39 -3.96
N THR A 312 9.57 -6.54 -5.24
CA THR A 312 10.51 -6.28 -6.33
C THR A 312 10.07 -5.06 -7.13
N SER A 313 10.96 -4.09 -7.29
CA SER A 313 10.67 -2.86 -8.05
C SER A 313 11.92 -2.34 -8.79
N SER A 314 11.70 -1.37 -9.68
CA SER A 314 12.74 -0.72 -10.47
C SER A 314 12.48 0.78 -10.62
N PRO A 315 13.51 1.64 -10.52
CA PRO A 315 13.39 3.08 -10.80
C PRO A 315 12.80 3.40 -12.18
N LYS A 316 12.89 2.46 -13.12
CA LYS A 316 12.26 2.53 -14.45
C LYS A 316 10.76 2.75 -14.39
N TYR A 317 10.07 2.23 -13.37
CA TYR A 317 8.62 2.30 -13.21
C TYR A 317 8.25 3.22 -12.05
N LYS A 318 8.31 4.54 -12.28
CA LYS A 318 8.22 5.58 -11.24
C LYS A 318 7.10 5.39 -10.21
N LEU A 319 5.87 5.11 -10.63
CA LEU A 319 4.73 4.95 -9.70
C LEU A 319 4.91 3.75 -8.75
N SER A 320 5.30 2.60 -9.30
CA SER A 320 5.60 1.41 -8.49
C SER A 320 6.83 1.64 -7.60
N TRP A 321 7.83 2.35 -8.12
CA TRP A 321 9.04 2.70 -7.37
C TRP A 321 8.76 3.64 -6.19
N ASP A 322 7.93 4.66 -6.37
CA ASP A 322 7.53 5.55 -5.29
C ASP A 322 6.77 4.82 -4.19
N LYS A 323 5.80 3.97 -4.59
CA LYS A 323 5.06 3.14 -3.65
C LYS A 323 5.96 2.16 -2.90
N PHE A 324 6.91 1.52 -3.60
CA PHE A 324 7.94 0.67 -3.01
C PHE A 324 8.75 1.41 -1.93
N LYS A 325 9.15 2.67 -2.18
CA LYS A 325 9.90 3.48 -1.21
C LYS A 325 9.05 3.83 0.02
N GLU A 326 7.80 4.24 -0.20
CA GLU A 326 6.88 4.58 0.89
C GLU A 326 6.61 3.37 1.79
N ASP A 327 6.35 2.21 1.20
CA ASP A 327 6.05 0.98 1.96
C ASP A 327 7.28 0.49 2.73
N ALA A 328 8.47 0.50 2.10
CA ALA A 328 9.70 0.13 2.78
C ALA A 328 10.05 1.09 3.92
N ALA A 329 9.82 2.40 3.75
CA ALA A 329 10.10 3.40 4.78
C ALA A 329 9.24 3.19 6.04
N ARG A 330 7.97 2.78 5.88
CA ARG A 330 7.10 2.44 7.02
C ARG A 330 7.65 1.27 7.83
N VAL A 331 8.14 0.23 7.15
CA VAL A 331 8.68 -0.98 7.81
C VAL A 331 10.01 -0.70 8.51
N LEU A 332 10.79 0.24 8.00
CA LEU A 332 12.09 0.61 8.56
C LEU A 332 12.00 1.60 9.74
N LEU A 333 10.79 2.06 10.11
CA LEU A 333 10.59 2.88 11.31
C LEU A 333 11.13 2.16 12.55
N GLY A 334 11.74 2.93 13.45
CA GLY A 334 12.45 2.42 14.63
C GLY A 334 13.75 1.67 14.33
N ASN A 335 14.27 1.76 13.11
CA ASN A 335 15.60 1.28 12.75
C ASN A 335 16.34 2.33 11.91
N ALA A 336 16.90 3.35 12.57
CA ALA A 336 17.52 4.49 11.89
C ALA A 336 18.70 4.07 11.00
N ALA A 337 19.47 3.06 11.40
CA ALA A 337 20.64 2.61 10.66
C ALA A 337 20.25 1.98 9.30
N TRP A 338 19.29 1.06 9.29
CA TRP A 338 18.80 0.49 8.03
C TRP A 338 18.05 1.51 7.18
N SER A 339 17.28 2.41 7.79
CA SER A 339 16.63 3.52 7.06
C SER A 339 17.65 4.34 6.26
N LEU A 340 18.71 4.80 6.92
CA LEU A 340 19.75 5.61 6.29
C LEU A 340 20.50 4.86 5.18
N ILE A 341 20.86 3.60 5.43
CA ILE A 341 21.54 2.76 4.44
C ILE A 341 20.62 2.54 3.23
N PHE A 342 19.37 2.17 3.47
CA PHE A 342 18.41 1.88 2.41
C PHE A 342 18.13 3.10 1.54
N GLU A 343 17.88 4.27 2.13
CA GLU A 343 17.71 5.53 1.39
C GLU A 343 18.93 5.83 0.51
N LYS A 344 20.14 5.61 1.01
CA LYS A 344 21.37 5.79 0.23
C LYS A 344 21.42 4.85 -0.97
N LEU A 345 21.07 3.57 -0.77
CA LEU A 345 21.04 2.57 -1.85
C LEU A 345 20.03 2.94 -2.92
N LEU A 346 18.81 3.34 -2.54
CA LEU A 346 17.78 3.77 -3.49
C LEU A 346 18.20 5.01 -4.28
N ALA A 347 18.80 6.00 -3.62
CA ALA A 347 19.29 7.20 -4.28
C ALA A 347 20.44 6.91 -5.26
N ASP A 348 21.25 5.88 -5.01
CA ASP A 348 22.29 5.44 -5.94
C ASP A 348 21.68 4.70 -7.15
N MET A 349 20.67 3.88 -6.92
CA MET A 349 19.91 3.22 -7.99
C MET A 349 19.22 4.21 -8.93
N GLU A 350 18.59 5.25 -8.38
CA GLU A 350 17.92 6.31 -9.16
C GLU A 350 18.88 7.14 -10.02
N LYS A 351 20.17 7.21 -9.63
CA LYS A 351 21.23 7.89 -10.39
C LYS A 351 21.88 7.00 -11.43
N SER A 352 21.68 5.68 -11.34
CA SER A 352 22.24 4.73 -12.29
C SER A 352 21.64 4.94 -13.69
N SER A 353 22.50 4.84 -14.70
CA SER A 353 22.07 4.81 -16.10
C SER A 353 21.62 3.43 -16.57
N GLU A 354 21.85 2.38 -15.76
CA GLU A 354 21.46 1.01 -16.07
C GLU A 354 20.03 0.72 -15.57
N ASP A 355 19.36 -0.23 -16.24
CA ASP A 355 18.08 -0.76 -15.76
C ASP A 355 18.32 -1.63 -14.51
N VAL A 356 18.23 -1.00 -13.33
CA VAL A 356 18.42 -1.67 -12.04
C VAL A 356 17.09 -2.21 -11.51
N THR A 357 17.10 -3.41 -10.96
CA THR A 357 15.99 -3.99 -10.20
C THR A 357 16.42 -4.21 -8.75
N ALA A 358 15.56 -3.86 -7.80
CA ALA A 358 15.72 -4.20 -6.39
C ALA A 358 14.64 -5.20 -5.99
N SER A 359 15.05 -6.32 -5.40
CA SER A 359 14.18 -7.26 -4.71
C SER A 359 14.51 -7.23 -3.23
N VAL A 360 13.56 -6.85 -2.40
CA VAL A 360 13.76 -6.61 -0.97
C VAL A 360 12.90 -7.55 -0.14
N SER A 361 13.40 -7.95 1.02
CA SER A 361 12.71 -8.70 2.08
C SER A 361 13.17 -8.16 3.44
N ILE A 362 12.31 -7.41 4.12
CA ILE A 362 12.55 -6.78 5.42
C ILE A 362 11.58 -7.39 6.42
N TYR A 363 12.09 -7.71 7.60
CA TYR A 363 11.32 -7.96 8.80
C TYR A 363 11.88 -7.09 9.91
N ASN A 364 11.08 -6.18 10.46
CA ASN A 364 11.48 -5.23 11.50
C ASN A 364 10.31 -4.95 12.44
N LEU A 365 10.28 -5.61 13.59
CA LEU A 365 9.29 -5.31 14.63
C LEU A 365 9.51 -3.95 15.29
N ALA A 366 10.74 -3.43 15.25
CA ALA A 366 11.18 -2.29 16.05
C ALA A 366 10.77 -2.44 17.54
N ASP A 367 10.96 -3.65 18.08
CA ASP A 367 10.66 -3.98 19.47
C ASP A 367 11.71 -4.96 20.01
N ILE A 368 12.85 -4.41 20.43
CA ILE A 368 13.98 -5.17 20.94
C ILE A 368 13.67 -5.81 22.29
N VAL A 369 12.78 -5.21 23.11
CA VAL A 369 12.32 -5.78 24.38
C VAL A 369 11.58 -7.08 24.11
N TYR A 370 10.60 -7.06 23.21
CA TYR A 370 9.85 -8.25 22.80
C TYR A 370 10.76 -9.30 22.15
N SER A 371 11.62 -8.86 21.23
CA SER A 371 12.52 -9.73 20.48
C SER A 371 13.49 -10.46 21.40
N LEU A 372 14.18 -9.73 22.30
CA LEU A 372 15.11 -10.33 23.24
C LEU A 372 14.40 -11.20 24.28
N SER A 373 13.19 -10.82 24.73
CA SER A 373 12.42 -11.64 25.68
C SER A 373 12.10 -13.03 25.11
N ASN A 374 11.57 -13.10 23.89
CA ASN A 374 11.26 -14.37 23.24
C ASN A 374 12.55 -15.15 22.89
N PHE A 375 13.61 -14.47 22.43
CA PHE A 375 14.88 -15.13 22.13
C PHE A 375 15.54 -15.71 23.39
N MET A 376 15.58 -14.96 24.50
CA MET A 376 16.24 -15.36 25.73
C MET A 376 15.42 -16.38 26.55
N GLY A 377 14.10 -16.24 26.56
CA GLY A 377 13.17 -17.10 27.29
C GLY A 377 12.85 -18.41 26.57
N LYS A 378 12.53 -18.33 25.27
CA LYS A 378 12.06 -19.49 24.47
C LYS A 378 13.08 -20.00 23.44
N GLY A 379 14.12 -19.22 23.16
CA GLY A 379 15.05 -19.53 22.06
C GLY A 379 14.50 -19.17 20.68
N GLU A 380 13.44 -18.38 20.60
CA GLU A 380 12.78 -18.02 19.34
C GLU A 380 13.50 -16.84 18.67
N SER A 381 14.27 -17.11 17.62
CA SER A 381 14.95 -16.07 16.82
C SER A 381 14.07 -15.46 15.73
N GLY A 382 12.86 -15.97 15.54
CA GLY A 382 11.94 -15.54 14.48
C GLY A 382 11.55 -14.06 14.56
N TYR A 383 11.58 -13.50 15.78
CA TYR A 383 11.24 -12.11 16.07
C TYR A 383 12.43 -11.14 15.92
N MET A 384 13.65 -11.63 15.69
CA MET A 384 14.78 -10.76 15.43
C MET A 384 14.66 -10.07 14.08
N PRO A 385 15.03 -8.78 13.98
CA PRO A 385 14.94 -8.04 12.73
C PRO A 385 15.87 -8.67 11.68
N ARG A 386 15.40 -8.73 10.42
CA ARG A 386 16.12 -9.28 9.27
C ARG A 386 15.93 -8.39 8.06
N PHE A 387 17.01 -8.15 7.34
CA PHE A 387 16.95 -7.39 6.08
C PHE A 387 17.69 -8.16 5.00
N ASN A 388 17.09 -8.30 3.83
CA ASN A 388 17.73 -8.86 2.65
C ASN A 388 17.31 -8.04 1.43
N MET A 389 18.28 -7.60 0.63
CA MET A 389 18.03 -6.92 -0.63
C MET A 389 18.95 -7.51 -1.69
N ILE A 390 18.39 -7.79 -2.86
CA ILE A 390 19.14 -8.16 -4.05
C ILE A 390 18.95 -7.04 -5.06
N MET A 391 20.06 -6.40 -5.39
CA MET A 391 20.15 -5.44 -6.48
C MET A 391 20.74 -6.17 -7.69
N SER A 392 20.06 -6.11 -8.83
CA SER A 392 20.52 -6.74 -10.06
C SER A 392 20.46 -5.76 -11.23
N THR A 393 21.54 -5.73 -12.01
CA THR A 393 21.59 -5.11 -13.33
C THR A 393 21.81 -6.19 -14.40
N SER A 394 22.00 -5.78 -15.66
CA SER A 394 22.34 -6.72 -16.73
C SER A 394 23.70 -7.40 -16.56
N THR A 395 24.58 -6.85 -15.72
CA THR A 395 25.98 -7.27 -15.60
C THR A 395 26.42 -7.57 -14.17
N GLU A 396 25.72 -7.07 -13.16
CA GLU A 396 26.11 -7.22 -11.75
C GLU A 396 24.92 -7.69 -10.90
N VAL A 397 25.21 -8.51 -9.88
CA VAL A 397 24.29 -8.83 -8.80
C VAL A 397 24.97 -8.49 -7.48
N VAL A 398 24.31 -7.67 -6.67
CA VAL A 398 24.77 -7.29 -5.33
C VAL A 398 23.71 -7.68 -4.33
N GLN A 399 24.10 -8.42 -3.31
CA GLN A 399 23.23 -8.77 -2.19
C GLN A 399 23.59 -7.94 -0.95
N TYR A 400 22.59 -7.46 -0.23
CA TYR A 400 22.73 -6.79 1.05
C TYR A 400 21.99 -7.61 2.10
N VAL A 401 22.69 -8.00 3.17
CA VAL A 401 22.14 -8.80 4.26
C VAL A 401 22.29 -8.01 5.56
N GLY A 402 21.17 -7.54 6.11
CA GLY A 402 21.15 -6.85 7.39
C GLY A 402 20.78 -7.76 8.54
N ALA A 403 21.46 -7.56 9.66
CA ALA A 403 21.21 -8.25 10.93
C ALA A 403 21.46 -7.31 12.11
N MET A 404 20.88 -7.67 13.26
CA MET A 404 21.26 -7.08 14.54
C MET A 404 22.52 -7.74 15.09
N VAL A 405 23.47 -6.93 15.53
CA VAL A 405 24.75 -7.37 16.10
C VAL A 405 25.02 -6.68 17.42
N TRP A 406 25.86 -7.29 18.24
CA TRP A 406 26.40 -6.71 19.45
C TRP A 406 27.81 -6.16 19.20
N LEU A 407 28.11 -4.99 19.76
CA LEU A 407 29.38 -4.29 19.57
C LEU A 407 30.46 -4.72 20.59
N GLY A 408 30.20 -5.74 21.42
CA GLY A 408 31.21 -6.36 22.29
C GLY A 408 31.44 -5.64 23.63
N HIS A 409 30.56 -4.71 24.01
CA HIS A 409 30.62 -4.03 25.30
C HIS A 409 29.59 -4.60 26.28
N ASN A 410 30.07 -5.13 27.41
CA ASN A 410 29.20 -5.67 28.45
C ASN A 410 28.32 -4.59 29.06
N VAL A 411 27.10 -4.98 29.38
CA VAL A 411 26.07 -4.10 29.91
C VAL A 411 25.93 -4.37 31.40
N ASN A 412 25.93 -3.30 32.18
CA ASN A 412 25.75 -3.34 33.64
C ASN A 412 24.51 -2.52 34.03
N ILE A 413 23.36 -2.94 33.53
CA ILE A 413 22.04 -2.38 33.81
C ILE A 413 21.09 -3.56 34.02
N ASP A 414 20.09 -3.40 34.88
CA ASP A 414 18.98 -4.37 34.97
C ASP A 414 17.87 -4.00 33.97
N ALA A 415 16.96 -4.95 33.71
CA ALA A 415 15.95 -4.80 32.67
C ALA A 415 14.93 -3.69 32.97
N GLU A 416 14.58 -3.47 34.24
CA GLU A 416 13.66 -2.40 34.64
C GLU A 416 14.28 -1.03 34.38
N ALA A 417 15.51 -0.82 34.87
CA ALA A 417 16.25 0.42 34.66
C ALA A 417 16.52 0.69 33.17
N TRP A 418 16.76 -0.33 32.36
CA TRP A 418 16.94 -0.22 30.91
C TRP A 418 15.68 0.26 30.18
N ILE A 419 14.52 -0.34 30.49
CA ILE A 419 13.24 0.06 29.90
C ILE A 419 12.85 1.46 30.37
N ASP A 420 12.94 1.74 31.67
CA ASP A 420 12.58 3.04 32.24
C ASP A 420 13.48 4.17 31.70
N ALA A 421 14.77 3.92 31.49
CA ALA A 421 15.69 4.91 30.93
C ALA A 421 15.44 5.22 29.44
N SER A 422 14.77 4.32 28.72
CA SER A 422 14.58 4.44 27.26
C SER A 422 13.14 4.80 26.88
N CYS A 423 12.15 4.35 27.64
CA CYS A 423 10.72 4.53 27.33
C CYS A 423 9.96 5.22 28.48
N ASP A 424 10.66 5.97 29.35
CA ASP A 424 10.17 6.66 30.56
C ASP A 424 9.71 5.77 31.73
N SER A 425 8.98 4.70 31.42
CA SER A 425 8.61 3.67 32.37
C SER A 425 8.22 2.37 31.67
N THR A 426 8.23 1.27 32.40
CA THR A 426 7.69 -0.01 31.91
C THR A 426 6.21 0.07 31.52
N ILE A 427 5.40 0.85 32.25
CA ILE A 427 3.99 1.09 31.90
C ILE A 427 3.92 1.82 30.55
N SER A 428 4.72 2.88 30.38
CA SER A 428 4.80 3.64 29.14
C SER A 428 5.23 2.76 27.96
N TYR A 429 6.20 1.87 28.14
CA TYR A 429 6.59 0.89 27.11
C TYR A 429 5.42 -0.02 26.72
N PHE A 430 4.73 -0.64 27.68
CA PHE A 430 3.61 -1.53 27.36
C PHE A 430 2.42 -0.78 26.74
N MET A 431 2.20 0.48 27.11
CA MET A 431 1.22 1.34 26.45
C MET A 431 1.61 1.60 25.00
N ARG A 432 2.86 1.99 24.74
CA ARG A 432 3.38 2.18 23.38
C ARG A 432 3.27 0.90 22.56
N HIS A 433 3.68 -0.24 23.11
CA HIS A 433 3.54 -1.56 22.48
C HIS A 433 2.07 -1.89 22.16
N HIS A 434 1.14 -1.55 23.05
CA HIS A 434 -0.29 -1.76 22.83
C HIS A 434 -0.84 -0.93 21.66
N PHE A 435 -0.34 0.29 21.48
CA PHE A 435 -0.73 1.19 20.39
C PHE A 435 0.18 1.13 19.15
N GLY A 436 1.16 0.21 19.11
CA GLY A 436 2.09 0.09 17.98
C GLY A 436 3.16 1.20 17.89
N GLU A 437 3.35 1.99 18.95
CA GLU A 437 4.29 3.13 19.03
C GLU A 437 5.65 2.75 19.67
N GLN A 438 5.91 1.47 19.91
CA GLN A 438 7.15 1.02 20.55
C GLN A 438 8.41 1.39 19.76
N PHE A 439 8.29 1.55 18.44
CA PHE A 439 9.38 1.93 17.55
C PHE A 439 10.02 3.28 17.92
N GLU A 440 9.31 4.15 18.66
CA GLU A 440 9.82 5.45 19.07
C GLU A 440 10.99 5.38 20.07
N CYS A 441 11.08 4.32 20.88
CA CYS A 441 12.18 4.13 21.83
C CYS A 441 13.14 2.99 21.47
N ASP A 442 12.93 2.29 20.34
CA ASP A 442 13.69 1.07 20.01
C ASP A 442 15.18 1.31 19.73
N ASP A 443 15.52 2.35 18.95
CA ASP A 443 16.91 2.72 18.70
C ASP A 443 17.65 3.04 20.01
N GLN A 444 17.01 3.74 20.95
CA GLN A 444 17.59 4.06 22.26
C GLN A 444 17.77 2.82 23.13
N LEU A 445 16.80 1.91 23.12
CA LEU A 445 16.89 0.62 23.79
C LEU A 445 18.07 -0.21 23.27
N CYS A 446 18.25 -0.25 21.94
CA CYS A 446 19.38 -0.93 21.29
C CYS A 446 20.73 -0.30 21.69
N ASP A 447 20.83 1.03 21.65
CA ASP A 447 22.05 1.77 21.98
C ASP A 447 22.53 1.48 23.41
N GLN A 448 21.62 1.44 24.39
CA GLN A 448 21.99 1.11 25.78
C GLN A 448 22.56 -0.30 25.95
N LEU A 449 22.17 -1.23 25.09
CA LEU A 449 22.68 -2.61 25.09
C LEU A 449 23.91 -2.81 24.19
N ASN A 450 24.41 -1.74 23.54
CA ASN A 450 25.44 -1.83 22.50
C ASN A 450 25.03 -2.80 21.37
N LEU A 451 23.74 -2.83 21.05
CA LEU A 451 23.20 -3.52 19.90
C LEU A 451 23.09 -2.54 18.74
N ALA A 452 23.44 -2.99 17.53
CA ALA A 452 23.40 -2.17 16.33
C ALA A 452 22.84 -2.95 15.16
N SER A 453 22.07 -2.26 14.32
CA SER A 453 21.68 -2.75 13.00
C SER A 453 22.81 -2.49 12.00
N VAL A 454 23.35 -3.54 11.41
CA VAL A 454 24.41 -3.47 10.39
C VAL A 454 23.95 -4.12 9.09
N MET A 455 24.71 -3.93 8.01
CA MET A 455 24.43 -4.52 6.71
C MET A 455 25.70 -5.06 6.06
N LEU A 456 25.69 -6.31 5.61
CA LEU A 456 26.76 -6.90 4.82
C LEU A 456 26.42 -6.78 3.34
N LYS A 457 27.21 -6.02 2.60
CA LYS A 457 27.19 -5.98 1.14
C LYS A 457 28.04 -7.13 0.60
N ILE A 458 27.48 -7.88 -0.35
CA ILE A 458 28.12 -8.98 -1.06
C ILE A 458 27.98 -8.70 -2.57
N SER A 459 29.06 -8.29 -3.22
CA SER A 459 29.11 -8.10 -4.67
C SER A 459 29.46 -9.42 -5.35
N ASN A 460 28.74 -9.77 -6.42
CA ASN A 460 28.89 -11.01 -7.21
C ASN A 460 28.89 -12.29 -6.35
N PRO A 461 27.81 -12.55 -5.58
CA PRO A 461 27.74 -13.70 -4.68
C PRO A 461 27.94 -15.03 -5.44
N GLY A 462 28.85 -15.86 -4.94
CA GLY A 462 29.21 -17.16 -5.52
C GLY A 462 30.21 -17.11 -6.69
N ALA A 463 30.65 -15.91 -7.12
CA ALA A 463 31.65 -15.75 -8.16
C ALA A 463 33.09 -15.79 -7.61
N ILE A 464 34.08 -15.91 -8.50
CA ILE A 464 35.51 -15.93 -8.12
C ILE A 464 35.96 -14.56 -7.56
N ASP A 465 35.32 -13.49 -8.01
CA ASP A 465 35.57 -12.10 -7.63
C ASP A 465 34.58 -11.60 -6.57
N GLU A 466 33.96 -12.48 -5.80
CA GLU A 466 33.05 -12.10 -4.71
C GLU A 466 33.76 -11.17 -3.71
N GLN A 467 33.14 -10.01 -3.42
CA GLN A 467 33.64 -9.05 -2.44
C GLN A 467 32.61 -8.83 -1.33
N ARG A 468 33.09 -8.71 -0.09
CA ARG A 468 32.26 -8.53 1.10
C ARG A 468 32.69 -7.30 1.91
N GLU A 469 31.73 -6.45 2.25
CA GLU A 469 31.95 -5.21 2.97
C GLU A 469 30.81 -4.95 3.94
N TRP A 470 31.13 -4.61 5.19
CA TRP A 470 30.14 -4.20 6.18
C TRP A 470 29.83 -2.71 6.05
N MET A 471 28.56 -2.38 6.20
CA MET A 471 28.02 -1.04 6.31
C MET A 471 27.41 -0.90 7.70
N HIS A 472 27.82 0.11 8.44
CA HIS A 472 27.27 0.41 9.77
C HIS A 472 27.19 1.92 9.98
N VAL A 473 26.20 2.36 10.77
CA VAL A 473 25.96 3.78 10.99
C VAL A 473 26.59 4.20 12.32
N VAL A 474 27.41 5.26 12.27
CA VAL A 474 28.00 5.88 13.47
C VAL A 474 27.72 7.37 13.39
N SER A 475 27.03 7.91 14.40
CA SER A 475 26.67 9.34 14.48
C SER A 475 25.97 9.86 13.21
N GLY A 476 25.05 9.05 12.65
CA GLY A 476 24.29 9.40 11.44
C GLY A 476 25.07 9.32 10.12
N GLN A 477 26.27 8.72 10.12
CA GLN A 477 27.06 8.51 8.90
C GLN A 477 27.27 7.02 8.63
N ILE A 478 27.12 6.63 7.36
CA ILE A 478 27.40 5.27 6.89
C ILE A 478 28.91 5.09 6.78
N ASN A 479 29.45 4.15 7.55
CA ASN A 479 30.85 3.74 7.52
C ASN A 479 30.96 2.36 6.86
N TYR A 480 32.09 2.12 6.20
CA TYR A 480 32.38 0.90 5.47
C TYR A 480 33.58 0.20 6.09
N LEU A 481 33.44 -1.10 6.36
CA LEU A 481 34.50 -1.93 6.95
C LEU A 481 34.72 -3.18 6.10
N PRO A 482 35.97 -3.52 5.74
CA PRO A 482 36.27 -4.79 5.09
C PRO A 482 35.78 -5.97 5.93
N HIS A 483 35.20 -7.00 5.30
CA HIS A 483 34.66 -8.17 6.01
C HIS A 483 35.67 -8.88 6.93
N GLU A 484 36.96 -8.86 6.56
CA GLU A 484 38.06 -9.45 7.33
C GLU A 484 38.27 -8.77 8.70
N ASN A 485 37.84 -7.52 8.85
CA ASN A 485 37.91 -6.76 10.09
C ASN A 485 36.58 -6.81 10.85
N ASN A 486 35.96 -7.99 10.95
CA ASN A 486 34.68 -8.12 11.64
C ASN A 486 34.84 -7.81 13.14
N LEU A 487 34.19 -6.74 13.58
CA LEU A 487 34.09 -6.32 14.99
C LEU A 487 32.70 -6.63 15.58
N PHE A 488 31.84 -7.30 14.81
CA PHE A 488 30.44 -7.53 15.17
C PHE A 488 30.25 -8.94 15.73
N HIS A 489 29.59 -8.99 16.88
CA HIS A 489 29.24 -10.21 17.61
C HIS A 489 27.76 -10.52 17.44
N GLY A 490 27.37 -11.78 17.57
CA GLY A 490 25.96 -12.18 17.45
C GLY A 490 25.13 -11.86 18.70
N VAL A 491 23.81 -11.74 18.56
CA VAL A 491 22.89 -11.59 19.71
C VAL A 491 23.00 -12.78 20.69
N LEU A 492 23.32 -13.98 20.19
CA LEU A 492 23.58 -15.14 21.04
C LEU A 492 24.82 -14.94 21.93
N GLU A 493 25.86 -14.30 21.41
CA GLU A 493 27.08 -14.00 22.16
C GLU A 493 26.80 -12.95 23.24
N PHE A 494 26.06 -11.89 22.89
CA PHE A 494 25.53 -10.93 23.85
C PHE A 494 24.80 -11.63 25.02
N CYS A 495 23.91 -12.58 24.72
CA CYS A 495 23.17 -13.33 25.74
C CYS A 495 24.08 -14.17 26.64
N ASN A 496 25.19 -14.69 26.12
CA ASN A 496 26.13 -15.53 26.86
C ASN A 496 27.08 -14.71 27.74
N GLU A 497 27.44 -13.51 27.31
CA GLU A 497 28.34 -12.62 28.07
C GLU A 497 27.61 -11.74 29.08
N ASN A 498 26.31 -11.47 28.87
CA ASN A 498 25.48 -10.62 29.72
C ASN A 498 24.44 -11.43 30.52
N LEU A 499 24.88 -12.47 31.22
CA LEU A 499 24.00 -13.41 31.94
C LEU A 499 23.13 -12.75 33.03
N GLU A 500 23.66 -11.72 33.70
CA GLU A 500 22.91 -11.00 34.74
C GLU A 500 21.75 -10.22 34.13
N PHE A 501 21.99 -9.48 33.04
CA PHE A 501 20.93 -8.82 32.27
C PHE A 501 19.92 -9.82 31.73
N LYS A 502 20.37 -10.93 31.14
CA LYS A 502 19.46 -11.99 30.64
C LYS A 502 18.51 -12.49 31.72
N ARG A 503 19.02 -12.80 32.92
CA ARG A 503 18.20 -13.25 34.05
C ARG A 503 17.22 -12.16 34.48
N SER A 504 17.72 -10.93 34.61
CA SER A 504 16.89 -9.78 34.97
C SER A 504 15.74 -9.56 33.99
N LEU A 505 15.99 -9.65 32.67
CA LEU A 505 14.97 -9.48 31.64
C LEU A 505 13.90 -10.57 31.71
N ILE A 506 14.30 -11.84 31.79
CA ILE A 506 13.35 -12.97 31.90
C ILE A 506 12.51 -12.85 33.18
N ASP A 507 13.13 -12.53 34.31
CA ASP A 507 12.43 -12.42 35.59
C ASP A 507 11.49 -11.21 35.64
N TYR A 508 11.88 -10.09 35.03
CA TYR A 508 11.09 -8.86 35.00
C TYR A 508 9.91 -8.97 34.05
N ILE A 509 10.18 -9.33 32.78
CA ILE A 509 9.14 -9.52 31.76
C ILE A 509 8.25 -10.71 32.11
N GLY A 510 8.78 -11.77 32.72
CA GLY A 510 7.98 -12.90 33.19
C GLY A 510 6.92 -12.54 34.24
N LYS A 511 7.07 -11.42 34.95
CA LYS A 511 6.06 -10.92 35.90
C LYS A 511 5.01 -10.03 35.23
N THR A 512 5.39 -9.30 34.18
CA THR A 512 4.51 -8.33 33.49
C THR A 512 3.80 -8.95 32.28
N ALA A 513 4.52 -9.71 31.45
CA ALA A 513 4.04 -10.43 30.26
C ALA A 513 4.58 -11.88 30.21
N PRO A 514 4.05 -12.81 31.02
CA PRO A 514 4.58 -14.17 31.15
C PRO A 514 4.67 -14.95 29.82
N HIS A 515 3.72 -14.71 28.92
CA HIS A 515 3.62 -15.38 27.63
C HIS A 515 4.75 -15.03 26.63
N TRP A 516 5.59 -14.02 26.92
CA TRP A 516 6.73 -13.67 26.07
C TRP A 516 7.97 -14.52 26.38
N VAL A 517 8.04 -15.10 27.58
CA VAL A 517 9.25 -15.78 28.07
C VAL A 517 9.03 -17.25 28.44
N GLN A 518 7.77 -17.68 28.60
CA GLN A 518 7.38 -19.05 29.01
C GLN A 518 7.03 -19.96 27.84
#